data_AF-A0A820P7I9-F1
#
_entry.id   AF-A0A820P7I9-F1
#
_cell.length_a   1.000
_cell.length_b   1.000
_cell.length_c   1.000
_cell.angle_alpha   90.00
_cell.angle_beta   90.00
_cell.angle_gamma   90.00
#
_symmetry.space_group_name_H-M   'P 1'
#
loop_
_entity.id
_entity.type
_entity.pdbx_description
1 polymer ?
#
loop_
_entity_poly.entity_id
_entity_poly.type
_entity_poly.pdbx_seq_one_letter_code
_entity_poly.pdbx_strand_id
1 'polypeptide(L)'
;MKTVIEVDAEKESKPKKKASMNMHGVFLHVMGDALGSVAVIISALLIKFVPHEPENTKHWTVYIDPILSIIIVIIITISSIPLFKDTTYILLQSIPKHLEINQIKSQLLEAIPEINGIHELHIWSLTNEKIIASAHINRSSLSNYMVVAAKV
;
A
#
# COMPACT_ATOMS: atom_id res chain seq x y z
N MET A 1 -30.17 2.57 11.28
CA MET A 1 -29.15 2.93 12.29
C MET A 1 -27.79 2.53 11.74
N LYS A 2 -26.77 3.38 11.83
CA LYS A 2 -25.39 3.09 11.38
C LYS A 2 -24.65 2.37 12.49
N THR A 3 -24.19 1.15 12.26
CA THR A 3 -23.23 0.48 13.15
C THR A 3 -21.93 0.33 12.36
N VAL A 4 -20.88 1.01 12.82
CA VAL A 4 -19.51 0.79 12.33
C VAL A 4 -18.96 -0.38 13.12
N ILE A 5 -18.57 -1.43 12.41
CA ILE A 5 -18.03 -2.66 13.00
C ILE A 5 -16.54 -2.65 12.66
N GLU A 6 -15.71 -2.50 13.69
CA GLU A 6 -14.28 -2.79 13.56
C GLU A 6 -14.18 -4.32 13.51
N VAL A 7 -13.92 -4.87 12.33
CA VAL A 7 -13.74 -6.30 12.16
C VAL A 7 -12.32 -6.62 12.61
N ASP A 8 -12.14 -6.77 13.92
CA ASP A 8 -10.92 -7.31 14.49
C ASP A 8 -10.88 -8.80 14.17
N ALA A 9 -10.25 -9.15 13.05
CA ALA A 9 -9.94 -10.52 12.70
C ALA A 9 -8.88 -11.07 13.68
N GLU A 10 -9.30 -11.36 14.91
CA GLU A 10 -8.47 -11.94 15.94
C GLU A 10 -8.27 -13.44 15.64
N LYS A 11 -7.38 -13.74 14.69
CA LYS A 11 -6.65 -15.01 14.69
C LYS A 11 -5.30 -14.73 15.30
N GLU A 12 -5.07 -15.28 16.49
CA GLU A 12 -3.76 -15.38 17.15
C GLU A 12 -2.73 -16.00 16.20
N SER A 13 -2.09 -15.17 15.39
CA SER A 13 -0.85 -15.50 14.71
C SER A 13 0.12 -14.39 15.11
N LYS A 14 1.21 -14.78 15.79
CA LYS A 14 2.27 -13.87 16.25
C LYS A 14 2.51 -12.81 15.16
N PRO A 15 2.43 -11.51 15.46
CA PRO A 15 2.58 -10.47 14.45
C PRO A 15 4.01 -10.60 13.92
N LYS A 16 4.16 -11.24 12.75
CA LYS A 16 5.35 -11.03 11.93
C LYS A 16 5.32 -9.54 11.68
N LYS A 17 6.21 -8.79 12.31
CA LYS A 17 6.41 -7.36 12.07
C LYS A 17 6.73 -7.21 10.58
N LYS A 18 5.70 -7.12 9.75
CA LYS A 18 5.85 -6.64 8.39
C LYS A 18 6.32 -5.21 8.56
N ALA A 19 7.44 -4.88 7.92
CA ALA A 19 7.91 -3.50 7.92
C ALA A 19 6.72 -2.62 7.49
N SER A 20 6.41 -1.60 8.29
CA SER A 20 5.29 -0.72 7.96
C SER A 20 5.53 -0.14 6.55
N MET A 21 4.47 0.03 5.78
CA MET A 21 4.56 0.54 4.41
C MET A 21 5.38 1.85 4.34
N ASN A 22 5.25 2.69 5.38
CA ASN A 22 6.07 3.89 5.56
C ASN A 22 7.56 3.58 5.70
N MET A 23 7.95 2.61 6.53
CA MET A 23 9.35 2.23 6.70
C MET A 23 9.95 1.64 5.43
N HIS A 24 9.16 0.91 4.65
CA HIS A 24 9.60 0.42 3.35
C HIS A 24 9.85 1.58 2.37
N GLY A 25 9.00 2.62 2.38
CA GLY A 25 9.20 3.82 1.58
C GLY A 25 10.45 4.60 1.95
N VAL A 26 10.68 4.82 3.24
CA VAL A 26 11.92 5.46 3.72
C VAL A 26 13.15 4.65 3.32
N PHE A 27 13.10 3.32 3.42
CA PHE A 27 14.21 2.45 3.02
C PHE A 27 14.53 2.55 1.52
N LEU A 28 13.51 2.49 0.65
CA LEU A 28 13.71 2.61 -0.80
C LEU A 28 14.25 3.99 -1.19
N HIS A 29 13.79 5.05 -0.52
CA HIS A 29 14.30 6.40 -0.72
C HIS A 29 15.79 6.50 -0.37
N VAL A 30 16.17 6.07 0.84
CA VAL A 30 17.57 6.10 1.30
C VAL A 30 18.49 5.25 0.41
N MET A 31 18.01 4.09 -0.04
CA MET A 31 18.76 3.25 -0.97
C MET A 31 18.94 3.93 -2.34
N GLY A 32 17.91 4.64 -2.83
CA GLY A 32 17.99 5.47 -4.02
C GLY A 32 19.03 6.58 -3.91
N ASP A 33 19.06 7.29 -2.78
CA ASP A 33 20.03 8.36 -2.52
C ASP A 33 21.48 7.82 -2.45
N ALA A 34 21.66 6.65 -1.85
CA ALA A 34 22.97 5.99 -1.79
C ALA A 34 23.47 5.58 -3.19
N LEU A 35 22.61 4.96 -4.00
CA LEU A 35 22.93 4.60 -5.39
C LEU A 35 23.21 5.84 -6.25
N GLY A 36 22.42 6.91 -6.05
CA GLY A 36 22.63 8.21 -6.67
C GLY A 36 24.02 8.78 -6.40
N SER A 37 24.40 8.80 -5.13
CA SER A 37 25.71 9.31 -4.70
C SER A 37 26.86 8.50 -5.30
N VAL A 38 26.75 7.17 -5.33
CA VAL A 38 27.78 6.29 -5.92
C VAL A 38 27.91 6.53 -7.43
N ALA A 39 26.79 6.68 -8.15
CA ALA A 39 26.80 6.94 -9.58
C ALA A 39 27.48 8.28 -9.92
N VAL A 40 27.20 9.35 -9.17
CA VAL A 40 27.84 10.66 -9.36
C VAL A 40 29.35 10.59 -9.09
N ILE A 41 29.77 9.87 -8.04
CA ILE A 41 31.19 9.65 -7.77
C ILE A 41 31.87 8.91 -8.93
N ILE A 42 31.25 7.85 -9.43
CA ILE A 42 31.77 7.09 -10.59
C ILE A 42 31.86 7.99 -11.83
N SER A 43 30.82 8.77 -12.12
CA SER A 43 30.78 9.73 -13.22
C SER A 43 31.94 10.73 -13.13
N ALA A 44 32.14 11.34 -11.96
CA ALA A 44 33.23 12.28 -11.71
C ALA A 44 34.62 11.65 -11.84
N LEU A 45 34.81 10.41 -11.36
CA LEU A 45 36.07 9.69 -11.50
C LEU A 45 36.37 9.35 -12.97
N LEU A 46 35.36 8.90 -13.73
CA LEU A 46 35.51 8.62 -15.16
C LEU A 46 35.89 9.88 -15.94
N ILE A 47 35.24 11.01 -15.68
CA ILE A 47 35.56 12.28 -16.34
C ILE A 47 36.99 12.75 -16.00
N LYS A 48 37.45 12.55 -14.75
CA LYS A 48 38.77 13.01 -14.29
C LYS A 48 39.94 12.14 -14.73
N PHE A 49 39.77 10.81 -14.73
CA PHE A 49 40.87 9.86 -14.95
C PHE A 49 40.95 9.29 -16.37
N VAL A 50 39.92 9.45 -17.20
CA VAL A 50 39.98 9.07 -18.62
C VAL A 50 40.82 10.12 -19.38
N PRO A 51 41.94 9.74 -20.03
CA PRO A 51 42.79 10.68 -20.74
C PRO A 51 42.04 11.39 -21.89
N HIS A 52 41.98 12.72 -21.84
CA HIS A 52 41.51 13.55 -22.95
C HIS A 52 42.66 13.75 -23.95
N GLU A 53 42.77 12.85 -24.93
CA GLU A 53 43.71 13.04 -26.04
C GLU A 53 43.30 14.30 -26.84
N PRO A 54 44.21 15.23 -27.20
CA PRO A 54 43.82 16.58 -27.61
C PRO A 54 43.30 16.71 -29.04
N GLU A 55 43.46 15.71 -29.91
CA GLU A 55 43.34 15.96 -31.35
C GLU A 55 42.09 15.40 -32.05
N ASN A 56 41.30 14.51 -31.44
CA ASN A 56 40.00 14.08 -32.01
C ASN A 56 39.01 13.47 -30.99
N THR A 57 39.21 13.73 -29.70
CA THR A 57 38.83 12.72 -28.69
C THR A 57 37.55 13.11 -27.95
N LYS A 58 36.44 12.69 -28.57
CA LYS A 58 35.34 11.97 -27.92
C LYS A 58 34.54 12.80 -26.88
N HIS A 59 33.54 13.54 -27.38
CA HIS A 59 32.46 14.18 -26.60
C HIS A 59 31.60 13.23 -25.75
N TRP A 60 31.69 11.91 -25.96
CA TRP A 60 30.88 10.89 -25.27
C TRP A 60 30.97 10.93 -23.73
N THR A 61 32.10 11.36 -23.14
CA THR A 61 32.29 11.41 -21.68
C THR A 61 31.35 12.40 -21.01
N VAL A 62 30.97 13.49 -21.69
CA VAL A 62 30.00 14.49 -21.21
C VAL A 62 28.59 13.90 -21.12
N TYR A 63 28.28 12.88 -21.93
CA TYR A 63 26.97 12.21 -21.91
C TYR A 63 26.87 11.11 -20.85
N ILE A 64 27.98 10.72 -20.21
CA ILE A 64 27.97 9.69 -19.15
C ILE A 64 27.10 10.13 -17.98
N ASP A 65 27.21 11.39 -17.57
CA ASP A 65 26.48 11.94 -16.42
C ASP A 65 24.95 12.02 -16.64
N PRO A 66 24.45 12.55 -17.78
CA PRO A 66 23.04 12.47 -18.14
C PRO A 66 22.50 11.03 -18.22
N ILE A 67 23.29 10.10 -18.78
CA ILE A 67 22.86 8.69 -18.92
C ILE A 67 22.72 8.03 -17.56
N LEU A 68 23.71 8.17 -16.68
CA LEU A 68 23.65 7.66 -15.31
C LEU A 68 22.48 8.25 -14.53
N SER A 69 22.23 9.55 -14.70
CA SER A 69 21.10 10.24 -14.08
C SER A 69 19.75 9.67 -14.54
N ILE A 70 19.56 9.45 -15.84
CA ILE A 70 18.34 8.83 -16.39
C ILE A 70 18.15 7.41 -15.84
N ILE A 71 19.22 6.60 -15.77
CA ILE A 71 19.17 5.24 -15.23
C ILE A 71 18.68 5.26 -13.78
N ILE A 72 19.23 6.15 -12.95
CA ILE A 72 18.81 6.28 -11.53
C ILE A 72 17.35 6.70 -11.43
N VAL A 73 16.93 7.69 -12.22
CA VAL A 73 15.52 8.14 -12.24
C VAL A 73 14.59 6.99 -12.58
N ILE A 74 14.94 6.14 -13.55
CA ILE A 74 14.15 4.96 -13.91
C ILE A 74 14.06 3.97 -12.75
N ILE A 75 15.19 3.66 -12.09
CA ILE A 75 15.23 2.75 -10.94
C ILE A 75 14.36 3.27 -9.78
N ILE A 76 14.48 4.55 -9.44
CA ILE A 76 13.69 5.19 -8.38
C ILE A 76 12.20 5.19 -8.75
N THR A 77 11.87 5.48 -10.01
CA THR A 77 10.48 5.50 -10.47
C THR A 77 9.83 4.12 -10.37
N ILE A 78 10.49 3.09 -10.92
CA ILE A 78 9.97 1.71 -10.89
C ILE A 78 9.80 1.21 -9.46
N SER A 79 10.76 1.51 -8.58
CA SER A 79 10.67 1.11 -7.17
C SER A 79 9.61 1.87 -6.38
N SER A 80 9.28 3.11 -6.75
CA SER A 80 8.27 3.93 -6.07
C SER A 80 6.83 3.63 -6.52
N ILE A 81 6.61 3.16 -7.75
CA ILE A 81 5.29 2.79 -8.28
C ILE A 81 4.50 1.82 -7.38
N PRO A 82 5.04 0.69 -6.89
CA PRO A 82 4.27 -0.23 -6.04
C PRO A 82 3.80 0.42 -4.75
N LEU A 83 4.66 1.20 -4.07
CA LEU A 83 4.29 1.89 -2.84
C LEU A 83 3.24 2.97 -3.07
N PHE A 84 3.36 3.69 -4.18
CA PHE A 84 2.37 4.68 -4.58
C PHE A 84 1.01 4.03 -4.83
N LYS A 85 0.97 2.88 -5.52
CA LYS A 85 -0.26 2.13 -5.76
C LYS A 85 -0.90 1.64 -4.46
N ASP A 86 -0.12 1.07 -3.56
CA ASP A 86 -0.62 0.55 -2.27
C ASP A 86 -1.20 1.69 -1.41
N THR A 87 -0.50 2.81 -1.34
CA THR A 87 -0.96 4.01 -0.62
C THR A 87 -2.23 4.57 -1.25
N THR A 88 -2.29 4.67 -2.57
CA THR A 88 -3.47 5.13 -3.31
C THR A 88 -4.68 4.24 -3.06
N TYR A 89 -4.47 2.92 -2.99
CA TYR A 89 -5.55 1.96 -2.71
C TYR A 89 -6.15 2.14 -1.30
N ILE A 90 -5.30 2.39 -0.31
CA ILE A 90 -5.74 2.69 1.07
C ILE A 90 -6.48 4.05 1.11
N LEU A 91 -5.90 5.10 0.50
CA LEU A 91 -6.49 6.44 0.49
C LEU A 91 -7.84 6.50 -0.23
N LEU A 92 -7.98 5.74 -1.32
CA LEU A 92 -9.25 5.62 -2.05
C LEU A 92 -10.27 4.72 -1.33
N GLN A 93 -9.98 4.24 -0.11
CA GLN A 93 -10.84 3.33 0.64
C GLN A 93 -11.26 2.12 -0.21
N SER A 94 -10.35 1.61 -1.03
CA SER A 94 -10.70 0.55 -1.96
C SER A 94 -11.09 -0.73 -1.23
N ILE A 95 -12.09 -1.42 -1.80
CA ILE A 95 -12.60 -2.67 -1.26
C ILE A 95 -11.52 -3.74 -1.42
N PRO A 96 -11.09 -4.40 -0.33
CA PRO A 96 -10.07 -5.46 -0.37
C PRO A 96 -10.45 -6.57 -1.35
N LYS A 97 -9.59 -6.82 -2.37
CA LYS A 97 -9.87 -7.75 -3.48
C LYS A 97 -10.15 -9.21 -3.09
N HIS A 98 -9.80 -9.60 -1.87
CA HIS A 98 -9.97 -10.97 -1.36
C HIS A 98 -11.31 -11.18 -0.64
N LEU A 99 -12.11 -10.13 -0.44
CA LEU A 99 -13.38 -10.20 0.26
C LEU A 99 -14.53 -10.09 -0.75
N GLU A 100 -15.26 -11.18 -0.91
CA GLU A 100 -16.53 -11.15 -1.63
C GLU A 100 -17.62 -10.61 -0.70
N ILE A 101 -18.07 -9.37 -0.96
CA ILE A 101 -19.11 -8.69 -0.19
C ILE A 101 -20.37 -9.56 -0.07
N ASN A 102 -20.72 -10.30 -1.12
CA ASN A 102 -21.88 -11.19 -1.14
C ASN A 102 -21.73 -12.37 -0.17
N GLN A 103 -20.53 -12.95 -0.06
CA GLN A 103 -20.28 -14.06 0.88
C GLN A 103 -20.41 -13.59 2.33
N ILE A 104 -19.85 -12.42 2.65
CA ILE A 104 -19.96 -11.83 4.00
C ILE A 104 -21.41 -11.51 4.33
N LYS A 105 -22.16 -10.97 3.36
CA LYS A 105 -23.59 -10.67 3.54
C LYS A 105 -24.40 -11.93 3.83
N SER A 106 -24.16 -13.01 3.08
CA SER A 106 -24.82 -14.31 3.31
C SER A 106 -24.45 -14.91 4.66
N GLN A 107 -23.16 -14.89 5.03
CA GLN A 107 -22.70 -15.39 6.33
C GLN A 107 -23.31 -14.61 7.51
N LEU A 108 -23.42 -13.29 7.41
CA LEU A 108 -24.07 -12.49 8.47
C LEU A 108 -25.57 -12.81 8.60
N LEU A 109 -26.26 -13.05 7.48
CA LEU A 109 -27.68 -13.40 7.47
C LEU A 109 -27.93 -14.80 8.04
N GLU A 110 -27.04 -15.76 7.75
CA GLU A 110 -27.12 -17.12 8.30
C GLU A 110 -26.75 -17.19 9.79
N ALA A 111 -25.74 -16.44 10.21
CA ALA A 111 -25.25 -16.47 11.59
C ALA A 111 -26.22 -15.79 12.58
N ILE A 112 -27.02 -14.82 12.13
CA ILE A 112 -27.88 -14.01 13.01
C ILE A 112 -29.31 -13.97 12.44
N PRO A 113 -30.19 -14.88 12.90
CA PRO A 113 -31.56 -15.02 12.38
C PRO A 113 -32.48 -13.82 12.68
N GLU A 114 -32.06 -12.90 13.54
CA GLU A 114 -32.79 -11.67 13.88
C GLU A 114 -32.59 -10.54 12.84
N ILE A 115 -31.71 -10.73 11.86
CA ILE A 115 -31.46 -9.76 10.78
C ILE A 115 -32.42 -10.04 9.61
N ASN A 116 -33.40 -9.16 9.40
CA ASN A 116 -34.33 -9.25 8.27
C ASN A 116 -33.70 -8.83 6.93
N GLY A 117 -32.61 -8.07 6.95
CA GLY A 117 -31.88 -7.73 5.74
C GLY A 117 -30.77 -6.71 5.96
N ILE A 118 -29.75 -6.76 5.10
CA ILE A 118 -28.63 -5.80 5.07
C ILE A 118 -28.75 -4.98 3.78
N HIS A 119 -28.94 -3.67 3.91
CA HIS A 119 -29.19 -2.79 2.75
C HIS A 119 -27.88 -2.25 2.16
N GLU A 120 -26.97 -1.80 3.02
CA GLU A 120 -25.69 -1.23 2.64
C GLU A 120 -24.60 -1.85 3.51
N LEU A 121 -23.61 -2.48 2.88
CA LEU A 121 -22.40 -2.99 3.52
C LEU A 121 -21.22 -2.36 2.79
N HIS A 122 -20.50 -1.49 3.48
CA HIS A 122 -19.32 -0.82 2.95
C HIS A 122 -18.09 -1.31 3.69
N ILE A 123 -17.13 -1.86 2.96
CA ILE A 123 -15.90 -2.43 3.51
C ILE A 123 -14.73 -1.73 2.84
N TRP A 124 -13.81 -1.21 3.65
CA TRP A 124 -12.60 -0.55 3.16
C TRP A 124 -11.38 -0.93 3.99
N SER A 125 -10.21 -0.77 3.39
CA SER A 125 -8.94 -0.93 4.08
C SER A 125 -8.53 0.38 4.74
N LEU A 126 -8.24 0.38 6.04
CA LEU A 126 -7.66 1.54 6.75
C LEU A 126 -6.14 1.51 6.70
N THR A 127 -5.55 0.32 6.78
CA THR A 127 -4.12 0.07 6.61
C THR A 127 -3.93 -1.30 5.97
N ASN A 128 -2.71 -1.66 5.57
CA ASN A 128 -2.43 -3.02 5.07
C ASN A 128 -2.79 -4.14 6.07
N GLU A 129 -3.03 -3.84 7.34
CA GLU A 129 -3.34 -4.81 8.40
C GLU A 129 -4.74 -4.62 9.01
N LYS A 130 -5.39 -3.48 8.78
CA LYS A 130 -6.71 -3.17 9.36
C LYS A 130 -7.75 -2.95 8.28
N ILE A 131 -8.83 -3.73 8.35
CA ILE A 131 -10.01 -3.62 7.49
C ILE A 131 -11.17 -3.12 8.35
N ILE A 132 -11.91 -2.14 7.87
CA ILE A 132 -13.08 -1.58 8.56
C ILE A 132 -14.32 -1.84 7.70
N ALA A 133 -15.42 -2.16 8.36
CA ALA A 133 -16.72 -2.32 7.72
C ALA A 133 -17.79 -1.45 8.39
N SER A 134 -18.72 -0.94 7.60
CA SER A 134 -19.93 -0.27 8.07
C SER A 134 -21.12 -0.93 7.42
N ALA A 135 -22.11 -1.33 8.23
CA ALA A 135 -23.30 -2.02 7.74
C ALA A 135 -24.60 -1.35 8.22
N HIS A 136 -25.59 -1.29 7.34
CA HIS A 136 -26.98 -0.95 7.65
C HIS A 136 -27.81 -2.21 7.73
N ILE A 137 -28.19 -2.56 8.96
CA ILE A 137 -28.97 -3.76 9.28
C ILE A 137 -30.41 -3.34 9.52
N ASN A 138 -31.36 -3.98 8.83
CA ASN A 138 -32.78 -3.86 9.06
C ASN A 138 -33.25 -5.01 9.96
N ARG A 139 -34.00 -4.68 11.02
CA ARG A 139 -34.52 -5.65 11.99
C ARG A 139 -35.98 -5.38 12.31
N SER A 140 -36.65 -6.41 12.83
CA SER A 140 -38.06 -6.39 13.20
C SER A 140 -38.34 -5.92 14.64
N SER A 141 -37.36 -5.96 15.58
CA SER A 141 -37.57 -5.58 16.98
C SER A 141 -36.40 -4.79 17.61
N LEU A 142 -36.72 -3.78 18.42
CA LEU A 142 -35.77 -2.83 19.04
C LEU A 142 -35.20 -3.31 20.39
N SER A 143 -35.83 -4.30 21.04
CA SER A 143 -35.60 -4.62 22.46
C SER A 143 -34.26 -5.30 22.78
N ASN A 144 -33.56 -5.89 21.79
CA ASN A 144 -32.32 -6.65 21.99
C ASN A 144 -31.14 -6.16 21.12
N TYR A 145 -31.11 -4.87 20.78
CA TYR A 145 -30.10 -4.36 19.83
C TYR A 145 -28.65 -4.57 20.30
N MET A 146 -28.35 -4.37 21.58
CA MET A 146 -26.98 -4.54 22.11
C MET A 146 -26.49 -5.99 22.07
N VAL A 147 -27.37 -6.95 22.36
CA VAL A 147 -27.01 -8.38 22.39
C VAL A 147 -26.58 -8.88 21.02
N VAL A 148 -27.23 -8.38 19.98
CA VAL A 148 -26.90 -8.78 18.62
C VAL A 148 -25.76 -7.94 18.05
N ALA A 149 -25.62 -6.67 18.43
CA ALA A 149 -24.45 -5.87 18.07
C ALA A 149 -23.16 -6.50 18.62
N ALA A 150 -23.22 -7.19 19.76
CA ALA A 150 -22.10 -7.95 20.32
C ALA A 150 -21.82 -9.29 19.60
N LYS A 151 -22.72 -9.75 18.72
CA LYS A 151 -22.58 -11.00 17.95
C LYS A 151 -22.10 -10.77 16.51
N VAL A 152 -22.07 -9.51 16.06
CA VAL A 152 -21.59 -9.08 14.74
C VAL A 152 -20.13 -8.65 14.86
#